data_AF-A0A257LH14-F1
#
_entry.id   AF-A0A257LH14-F1
#
_cell.length_a   1.000
_cell.length_b   1.000
_cell.length_c   1.000
_cell.angle_alpha   90.00
_cell.angle_beta   90.00
_cell.angle_gamma   90.00
#
_symmetry.space_group_name_H-M   'P 1'
#
loop_
_entity.id
_entity.type
_entity.pdbx_description
1 polymer ?
#
loop_
_entity_poly.entity_id
_entity_poly.type
_entity_poly.pdbx_seq_one_letter_code
_entity_poly.pdbx_strand_id
1 'polypeptide(L)'
;MKHLLLVLSAVFCASFAFAADPLLDSWQTANTRRYARIYESDAARLAGNSVTTWTRGTTSQTTPSYAGVIQVSSSANWVYLRSSGLGTHVMGPWYLNAAHTQNFPSYPANTGVIYRLPRTPTIPTAKTLTGGGAIGYFVDGVAAFDNRDTFSYSTASGADASPNGGGRGDGVWNREAYANEGVTFDPAFAHQAQTNHHYHANAPAVRYAL
;
A
#
# COMPACT_ATOMS: atom_id res chain seq x y z
N MET A 1 -35.26 46.29 -51.92
CA MET A 1 -35.16 44.94 -51.33
C MET A 1 -33.69 44.57 -51.25
N LYS A 2 -33.07 44.65 -50.06
CA LYS A 2 -31.68 44.25 -49.83
C LYS A 2 -31.72 43.05 -48.90
N HIS A 3 -31.43 41.86 -49.42
CA HIS A 3 -31.41 40.63 -48.64
C HIS A 3 -30.06 40.52 -47.91
N LEU A 4 -30.12 40.60 -46.58
CA LEU A 4 -29.00 40.34 -45.69
C LEU A 4 -28.92 38.83 -45.48
N LEU A 5 -27.91 38.17 -46.06
CA LEU A 5 -27.60 36.77 -45.76
C LEU A 5 -26.82 36.71 -44.44
N LEU A 6 -27.43 36.13 -43.41
CA LEU A 6 -26.77 35.80 -42.16
C LEU A 6 -26.08 34.44 -42.32
N VAL A 7 -24.76 34.40 -42.38
CA VAL A 7 -23.98 33.15 -42.40
C VAL A 7 -23.77 32.70 -40.95
N LEU A 8 -24.52 31.69 -40.53
CA LEU A 8 -24.37 31.07 -39.21
C LEU A 8 -23.18 30.11 -39.26
N SER A 9 -22.03 30.51 -38.70
CA SER A 9 -20.88 29.62 -38.53
C SER A 9 -21.08 28.74 -37.31
N ALA A 10 -21.43 27.48 -37.51
CA ALA A 10 -21.50 26.48 -36.44
C ALA A 10 -20.06 26.09 -36.03
N VAL A 11 -19.62 26.55 -34.87
CA VAL A 11 -18.38 26.08 -34.24
C VAL A 11 -18.63 24.68 -33.71
N PHE A 12 -18.16 23.66 -34.44
CA PHE A 12 -18.07 22.29 -33.93
C PHE A 12 -16.95 22.24 -32.89
N CYS A 13 -17.30 22.29 -31.60
CA CYS A 13 -16.41 21.84 -30.53
C CYS A 13 -16.24 20.32 -30.65
N ALA A 14 -15.14 19.87 -31.25
CA ALA A 14 -14.75 18.47 -31.20
C ALA A 14 -14.35 18.14 -29.76
N SER A 15 -15.24 17.47 -29.03
CA SER A 15 -14.94 16.84 -27.75
C SER A 15 -13.95 15.70 -28.02
N PHE A 16 -12.65 15.95 -27.86
CA PHE A 16 -11.69 14.86 -27.80
C PHE A 16 -11.94 14.09 -26.50
N ALA A 17 -12.63 12.96 -26.59
CA ALA A 17 -12.63 11.99 -25.52
C ALA A 17 -11.20 11.44 -25.40
N PHE A 18 -10.48 11.87 -24.37
CA PHE A 18 -9.24 11.18 -24.00
C PHE A 18 -9.61 9.73 -23.68
N ALA A 19 -8.94 8.78 -24.34
CA ALA A 19 -9.05 7.40 -23.95
C ALA A 19 -8.62 7.29 -22.48
N ALA A 20 -9.44 6.63 -21.65
CA ALA A 20 -9.08 6.36 -20.27
C ALA A 20 -7.72 5.64 -20.24
N ASP A 21 -6.84 6.07 -19.35
CA ASP A 21 -5.56 5.43 -19.10
C ASP A 21 -5.60 4.84 -17.68
N PRO A 22 -6.05 3.59 -17.52
CA PRO A 22 -6.23 2.99 -16.21
C PRO A 22 -4.96 3.01 -15.35
N LEU A 23 -3.77 3.04 -15.96
CA LEU A 23 -2.51 3.11 -15.22
C LEU A 23 -2.26 4.50 -14.61
N LEU A 24 -2.94 5.54 -15.08
CA LEU A 24 -2.93 6.90 -14.53
C LEU A 24 -4.19 7.23 -13.72
N ASP A 25 -5.33 6.69 -14.13
CA ASP A 25 -6.64 7.15 -13.67
C ASP A 25 -7.20 6.31 -12.52
N SER A 26 -6.65 5.11 -12.26
CA SER A 26 -7.16 4.21 -11.21
C SER A 26 -6.67 4.54 -9.79
N TRP A 27 -5.78 5.52 -9.63
CA TRP A 27 -5.19 5.85 -8.34
C TRP A 27 -6.15 6.65 -7.45
N GLN A 28 -6.24 6.26 -6.18
CA GLN A 28 -7.08 6.96 -5.20
C GLN A 28 -6.41 8.25 -4.73
N THR A 29 -6.62 9.32 -5.50
CA THR A 29 -6.09 10.67 -5.20
C THR A 29 -7.10 11.57 -4.49
N ALA A 30 -8.39 11.21 -4.46
CA ALA A 30 -9.43 12.04 -3.83
C ALA A 30 -9.25 12.19 -2.31
N ASN A 31 -8.75 11.15 -1.64
CA ASN A 31 -8.62 11.10 -0.18
C ASN A 31 -7.27 11.62 0.34
N THR A 32 -6.37 12.03 -0.55
CA THR A 32 -4.95 12.29 -0.21
C THR A 32 -4.72 13.71 0.31
N ARG A 33 -5.81 14.49 0.43
CA ARG A 33 -5.87 15.76 1.17
C ARG A 33 -6.17 15.59 2.66
N ARG A 34 -6.25 14.35 3.15
CA ARG A 34 -6.48 14.03 4.57
C ARG A 34 -5.18 13.55 5.20
N TYR A 35 -4.99 13.90 6.47
CA TYR A 35 -3.88 13.36 7.25
C TYR A 35 -4.10 11.87 7.51
N ALA A 36 -3.00 11.11 7.45
CA ALA A 36 -2.94 9.75 7.94
C ALA A 36 -3.28 9.71 9.42
N ARG A 37 -3.99 8.66 9.83
CA ARG A 37 -4.49 8.51 11.19
C ARG A 37 -4.28 7.09 11.67
N ILE A 38 -4.06 6.93 12.97
CA ILE A 38 -4.05 5.61 13.61
C ILE A 38 -5.00 5.54 14.79
N TYR A 39 -5.45 4.33 15.10
CA TYR A 39 -5.91 3.95 16.42
C TYR A 39 -4.75 3.33 17.20
N GLU A 40 -4.44 3.88 18.37
CA GLU A 40 -3.33 3.38 19.19
C GLU A 40 -3.69 2.14 20.03
N SER A 41 -4.99 1.86 20.18
CA SER A 41 -5.51 0.72 20.93
C SER A 41 -6.93 0.37 20.47
N ASP A 42 -7.43 -0.80 20.88
CA ASP A 42 -8.84 -1.18 20.69
C ASP A 42 -9.80 -0.22 21.36
N ALA A 43 -9.49 0.29 22.56
CA ALA A 43 -10.34 1.27 23.22
C ALA A 43 -10.46 2.56 22.39
N ALA A 44 -9.35 3.03 21.84
CA ALA A 44 -9.32 4.18 20.93
C ALA A 44 -10.13 3.91 19.65
N ARG A 45 -10.00 2.72 19.08
CA ARG A 45 -10.78 2.29 17.90
C ARG A 45 -12.28 2.24 18.19
N LEU A 46 -12.70 1.60 19.28
CA LEU A 46 -14.10 1.49 19.69
C LEU A 46 -14.73 2.86 19.98
N ALA A 47 -13.95 3.79 20.54
CA ALA A 47 -14.38 5.16 20.78
C ALA A 47 -14.31 6.06 19.54
N GLY A 48 -13.71 5.60 18.43
CA GLY A 48 -13.47 6.43 17.24
C GLY A 48 -12.39 7.50 17.40
N ASN A 49 -11.58 7.41 18.47
CA ASN A 49 -10.54 8.39 18.81
C ASN A 49 -9.24 8.07 18.06
N SER A 50 -9.00 8.77 16.96
CA SER A 50 -7.79 8.61 16.15
C SER A 50 -6.83 9.79 16.30
N VAL A 51 -5.54 9.55 16.07
CA VAL A 51 -4.48 10.58 16.16
C VAL A 51 -3.75 10.72 14.82
N THR A 52 -3.19 11.90 14.55
CA THR A 52 -2.41 12.23 13.34
C THR A 52 -0.90 12.30 13.57
N THR A 53 -0.48 12.13 14.83
CA THR A 53 0.92 12.04 15.25
C THR A 53 1.02 10.94 16.30
N TRP A 54 2.13 10.20 16.31
CA TRP A 54 2.30 9.04 17.20
C TRP A 54 3.77 8.65 17.34
N THR A 55 4.08 7.90 18.39
CA THR A 55 5.41 7.37 18.67
C THR A 55 5.29 5.99 19.31
N ARG A 56 6.12 5.04 18.87
CA ARG A 56 6.19 3.70 19.47
C ARG A 56 7.55 3.05 19.18
N GLY A 57 8.18 2.55 20.23
CA GLY A 57 9.53 2.00 20.14
C GLY A 57 10.49 3.03 19.53
N THR A 58 11.18 2.64 18.46
CA THR A 58 12.13 3.47 17.72
C THR A 58 11.50 4.29 16.59
N THR A 59 10.18 4.23 16.41
CA THR A 59 9.47 4.84 15.28
C THR A 59 8.56 5.98 15.73
N SER A 60 8.46 7.03 14.92
CA SER A 60 7.59 8.17 15.20
C SER A 60 7.13 8.90 13.95
N GLN A 61 5.94 9.48 14.02
CA GLN A 61 5.39 10.47 13.10
C GLN A 61 5.07 11.71 13.93
N THR A 62 6.06 12.59 14.12
CA THR A 62 5.95 13.74 15.03
C THR A 62 5.20 14.93 14.45
N THR A 63 5.03 14.97 13.12
CA THR A 63 4.21 15.95 12.41
C THR A 63 3.16 15.22 11.58
N PRO A 64 1.92 15.73 11.44
CA PRO A 64 0.93 15.12 10.55
C PRO A 64 1.47 14.95 9.13
N SER A 65 1.15 13.82 8.49
CA SER A 65 1.48 13.54 7.08
C SER A 65 0.21 13.24 6.31
N TYR A 66 0.11 13.69 5.06
CA TYR A 66 -0.96 13.27 4.18
C TYR A 66 -0.92 11.75 3.94
N ALA A 67 -2.10 11.15 3.83
CA ALA A 67 -2.26 9.74 3.54
C ALA A 67 -2.24 9.46 2.03
N GLY A 68 -1.79 8.27 1.66
CA GLY A 68 -1.89 7.70 0.33
C GLY A 68 -1.13 8.43 -0.77
N VAL A 69 -1.71 8.38 -1.98
CA VAL A 69 -1.12 8.89 -3.22
C VAL A 69 -1.00 10.42 -3.25
N ILE A 70 0.22 10.94 -3.14
CA ILE A 70 0.49 12.37 -3.22
C ILE A 70 0.49 12.85 -4.68
N GLN A 71 1.07 12.05 -5.58
CA GLN A 71 1.21 12.42 -6.98
C GLN A 71 1.33 11.18 -7.86
N VAL A 72 0.68 11.24 -9.02
CA VAL A 72 0.92 10.33 -10.13
C VAL A 72 1.49 11.16 -11.27
N SER A 73 2.55 10.68 -11.90
CA SER A 73 3.18 11.33 -13.05
C SER A 73 3.53 10.29 -14.09
N SER A 74 3.74 10.70 -15.33
CA SER A 74 4.05 9.74 -16.38
C SER A 74 5.00 10.26 -17.43
N SER A 75 5.57 9.31 -18.14
CA SER A 75 6.37 9.49 -19.35
C SER A 75 5.92 8.46 -20.39
N ALA A 76 6.52 8.47 -21.57
CA ALA A 76 6.21 7.50 -22.62
C ALA A 76 6.29 6.03 -22.16
N ASN A 77 7.23 5.72 -21.25
CA ASN A 77 7.51 4.33 -20.86
C ASN A 77 7.15 3.98 -19.41
N TRP A 78 6.86 4.99 -18.57
CA TRP A 78 6.75 4.81 -17.12
C TRP A 78 5.59 5.60 -16.54
N VAL A 79 4.97 5.02 -15.52
CA VAL A 79 4.13 5.70 -14.54
C VAL A 79 4.92 5.80 -13.24
N TYR A 80 4.89 6.97 -12.61
CA TYR A 80 5.57 7.27 -11.36
C TYR A 80 4.53 7.54 -10.28
N LEU A 81 4.69 6.88 -9.14
CA LEU A 81 3.90 7.05 -7.94
C LEU A 81 4.75 7.78 -6.90
N ARG A 82 4.18 8.82 -6.30
CA ARG A 82 4.64 9.39 -5.03
C ARG A 82 3.58 9.18 -3.96
N SER A 83 3.97 8.63 -2.82
CA SER A 83 3.08 8.33 -1.70
C SER A 83 3.77 8.60 -0.37
N SER A 84 3.01 8.81 0.70
CA SER A 84 3.59 8.76 2.06
C SER A 84 3.89 7.32 2.51
N GLY A 85 3.29 6.34 1.85
CA GLY A 85 3.28 4.93 2.27
C GLY A 85 2.29 4.65 3.40
N LEU A 86 1.49 5.63 3.83
CA LEU A 86 0.47 5.48 4.86
C LEU A 86 -0.91 5.34 4.22
N GLY A 87 -1.75 4.44 4.75
CA GLY A 87 -3.10 4.20 4.24
C GLY A 87 -4.06 5.37 4.49
N THR A 88 -5.08 5.49 3.64
CA THR A 88 -6.14 6.51 3.77
C THR A 88 -7.23 6.15 4.78
N HIS A 89 -7.32 4.88 5.16
CA HIS A 89 -8.11 4.42 6.30
C HIS A 89 -7.47 4.88 7.62
N VAL A 90 -8.22 4.82 8.72
CA VAL A 90 -7.60 4.92 10.04
C VAL A 90 -6.92 3.58 10.30
N MET A 91 -5.59 3.59 10.32
CA MET A 91 -4.77 2.38 10.43
C MET A 91 -4.71 1.87 11.87
N GLY A 92 -4.34 0.61 12.05
CA GLY A 92 -4.19 0.01 13.38
C GLY A 92 -5.53 -0.27 14.08
N PRO A 93 -5.49 -0.67 15.36
CA PRO A 93 -4.29 -0.92 16.18
C PRO A 93 -3.56 -2.21 15.75
N TRP A 94 -2.32 -2.39 16.25
CA TRP A 94 -1.49 -3.57 15.96
C TRP A 94 -0.95 -4.22 17.24
N TYR A 95 -0.99 -5.55 17.26
CA TYR A 95 -0.62 -6.39 18.40
C TYR A 95 0.30 -7.54 17.97
N LEU A 96 0.87 -8.27 18.93
CA LEU A 96 1.68 -9.47 18.68
C LEU A 96 0.93 -10.78 19.00
N ASN A 97 -0.27 -10.68 19.56
CA ASN A 97 -1.05 -11.84 19.97
C ASN A 97 -2.55 -11.59 19.81
N ALA A 98 -3.32 -12.66 19.60
CA ALA A 98 -4.76 -12.58 19.36
C ALA A 98 -5.56 -12.02 20.56
N ALA A 99 -4.98 -12.09 21.77
CA ALA A 99 -5.58 -11.52 22.97
C ALA A 99 -5.41 -9.99 23.06
N HIS A 100 -4.65 -9.37 22.15
CA HIS A 100 -4.36 -7.94 22.13
C HIS A 100 -3.76 -7.40 23.44
N THR A 101 -2.99 -8.24 24.14
CA THR A 101 -2.30 -7.87 25.39
C THR A 101 -0.84 -7.48 25.15
N GLN A 102 -0.30 -7.80 23.98
CA GLN A 102 1.07 -7.48 23.58
C GLN A 102 1.04 -6.53 22.41
N ASN A 103 1.54 -5.32 22.64
CA ASN A 103 1.68 -4.27 21.65
C ASN A 103 2.69 -4.66 20.57
N PHE A 104 2.36 -4.42 19.29
CA PHE A 104 3.37 -4.45 18.22
C PHE A 104 4.47 -3.42 18.53
N PRO A 105 5.76 -3.68 18.26
CA PRO A 105 6.86 -2.85 18.78
C PRO A 105 7.07 -1.51 18.06
N SER A 106 6.46 -1.29 16.90
CA SER A 106 6.58 -0.06 16.12
C SER A 106 5.23 0.45 15.59
N TYR A 107 5.21 1.70 15.14
CA TYR A 107 4.14 2.28 14.34
C TYR A 107 4.67 2.67 12.95
N PRO A 108 3.80 2.74 11.93
CA PRO A 108 4.21 3.18 10.61
C PRO A 108 4.56 4.67 10.62
N ALA A 109 5.35 5.14 9.67
CA ALA A 109 5.59 6.58 9.48
C ALA A 109 5.72 6.88 7.99
N ASN A 110 5.61 8.14 7.61
CA ASN A 110 5.80 8.56 6.24
C ASN A 110 7.23 8.22 5.79
N THR A 111 7.33 7.39 4.75
CA THR A 111 8.61 6.92 4.18
C THR A 111 8.98 7.65 2.89
N GLY A 112 8.15 8.58 2.41
CA GLY A 112 8.43 9.37 1.20
C GLY A 112 8.59 8.51 -0.05
N VAL A 113 7.69 7.55 -0.24
CA VAL A 113 7.74 6.58 -1.34
C VAL A 113 7.79 7.27 -2.70
N ILE A 114 8.75 6.83 -3.52
CA ILE A 114 8.77 7.06 -4.96
C ILE A 114 8.90 5.69 -5.64
N TYR A 115 7.93 5.33 -6.48
CA TYR A 115 7.92 4.06 -7.20
C TYR A 115 7.60 4.29 -8.68
N ARG A 116 8.01 3.36 -9.55
CA ARG A 116 7.66 3.42 -10.97
C ARG A 116 7.23 2.07 -11.51
N LEU A 117 6.25 2.11 -12.40
CA LEU A 117 5.74 0.95 -13.12
C LEU A 117 5.95 1.15 -14.62
N PRO A 118 6.40 0.13 -15.37
CA PRO A 118 6.48 0.23 -16.82
C PRO A 118 5.07 0.28 -17.41
N ARG A 119 4.85 1.13 -18.40
CA ARG A 119 3.58 1.17 -19.15
C ARG A 119 3.33 -0.11 -19.95
N THR A 120 4.40 -0.79 -20.34
CA THR A 120 4.35 -2.05 -21.08
C THR A 120 5.22 -3.07 -20.35
N PRO A 121 4.67 -3.78 -19.35
CA PRO A 121 5.43 -4.79 -18.63
C PRO A 121 5.77 -5.96 -19.57
N THR A 122 7.01 -6.43 -19.50
CA THR A 122 7.43 -7.65 -20.18
C THR A 122 7.68 -8.74 -19.16
N ILE A 123 7.21 -9.94 -19.50
CA ILE A 123 7.38 -11.12 -18.66
C ILE A 123 8.78 -11.67 -18.94
N PRO A 124 9.70 -11.70 -17.97
CA PRO A 124 11.06 -12.18 -18.22
C PRO A 124 11.04 -13.70 -18.45
N THR A 125 11.87 -14.19 -19.38
CA THR A 125 12.02 -15.62 -19.68
C THR A 125 12.61 -16.37 -18.48
N ALA A 126 13.68 -15.83 -17.90
CA ALA A 126 14.21 -16.31 -16.63
C ALA A 126 13.45 -15.65 -15.47
N LYS A 127 12.87 -16.46 -14.58
CA LYS A 127 12.18 -15.96 -13.38
C LYS A 127 13.17 -15.85 -12.24
N THR A 128 13.09 -14.75 -11.51
CA THR A 128 13.80 -14.58 -10.24
C THR A 128 12.80 -14.39 -9.13
N LEU A 129 13.16 -14.88 -7.94
CA LEU A 129 12.39 -14.69 -6.73
C LEU A 129 12.33 -13.19 -6.37
N THR A 130 11.22 -12.76 -5.78
CA THR A 130 11.05 -11.40 -5.28
C THR A 130 11.90 -11.15 -4.01
N GLY A 131 12.08 -9.89 -3.63
CA GLY A 131 13.07 -9.49 -2.62
C GLY A 131 12.62 -9.45 -1.16
N GLY A 132 11.39 -9.89 -0.82
CA GLY A 132 10.87 -9.82 0.57
C GLY A 132 10.39 -8.43 1.02
N GLY A 133 10.24 -7.48 0.09
CA GLY A 133 9.74 -6.13 0.35
C GLY A 133 8.63 -5.75 -0.63
N ALA A 134 8.50 -4.47 -0.95
CA ALA A 134 7.50 -4.00 -1.91
C ALA A 134 7.72 -4.65 -3.30
N ILE A 135 6.73 -5.40 -3.76
CA ILE A 135 6.65 -5.99 -5.11
C ILE A 135 5.67 -5.24 -6.01
N GLY A 136 4.96 -4.27 -5.45
CA GLY A 136 4.03 -3.38 -6.12
C GLY A 136 3.40 -2.41 -5.12
N TYR A 137 2.39 -1.69 -5.56
CA TYR A 137 1.63 -0.76 -4.73
C TYR A 137 0.14 -0.89 -5.05
N PHE A 138 -0.69 -0.85 -4.01
CA PHE A 138 -2.13 -0.74 -4.17
C PHE A 138 -2.50 0.68 -4.58
N VAL A 139 -3.70 0.84 -5.15
CA VAL A 139 -4.17 2.13 -5.70
C VAL A 139 -4.32 3.23 -4.65
N ASP A 140 -4.32 2.89 -3.37
CA ASP A 140 -4.28 3.84 -2.24
C ASP A 140 -2.86 4.36 -1.95
N GLY A 141 -1.83 3.81 -2.59
CA GLY A 141 -0.43 4.20 -2.44
C GLY A 141 0.31 3.47 -1.33
N VAL A 142 -0.25 2.42 -0.74
CA VAL A 142 0.43 1.55 0.24
C VAL A 142 1.12 0.39 -0.49
N ALA A 143 2.26 -0.05 0.02
CA ALA A 143 3.04 -1.11 -0.60
C ALA A 143 2.30 -2.45 -0.58
N ALA A 144 2.30 -3.13 -1.71
CA ALA A 144 2.04 -4.56 -1.80
C ALA A 144 3.38 -5.27 -1.54
N PHE A 145 3.55 -5.78 -0.33
CA PHE A 145 4.73 -6.54 0.06
C PHE A 145 4.67 -7.96 -0.50
N ASP A 146 5.86 -8.53 -0.62
CA ASP A 146 6.07 -9.93 -0.94
C ASP A 146 5.13 -10.81 -0.11
N ASN A 147 4.42 -11.75 -0.73
CA ASN A 147 3.47 -12.60 -0.03
C ASN A 147 4.13 -13.59 0.94
N ARG A 148 5.47 -13.64 0.96
CA ARG A 148 6.28 -14.43 1.88
C ARG A 148 6.76 -13.58 3.04
N ASP A 149 6.91 -14.20 4.21
CA ASP A 149 7.51 -13.58 5.40
C ASP A 149 9.03 -13.75 5.48
N THR A 150 9.66 -14.12 4.36
CA THR A 150 11.09 -14.41 4.18
C THR A 150 11.61 -15.69 4.83
N PHE A 151 10.74 -16.48 5.46
CA PHE A 151 11.09 -17.77 6.02
C PHE A 151 10.68 -18.93 5.11
N SER A 152 11.37 -20.07 5.25
CA SER A 152 11.12 -21.26 4.44
C SER A 152 11.44 -22.54 5.20
N TYR A 153 10.86 -23.64 4.72
CA TYR A 153 11.12 -24.98 5.19
C TYR A 153 12.57 -25.41 4.92
N SER A 154 13.16 -26.19 5.82
CA SER A 154 14.42 -26.90 5.57
C SER A 154 14.21 -28.40 5.57
N THR A 155 14.54 -29.03 4.45
CA THR A 155 14.48 -30.48 4.28
C THR A 155 15.48 -31.20 5.19
N ALA A 156 16.63 -30.58 5.49
CA ALA A 156 17.64 -31.14 6.36
C ALA A 156 17.19 -31.24 7.83
N SER A 157 16.40 -30.27 8.32
CA SER A 157 15.86 -30.30 9.69
C SER A 157 14.47 -30.95 9.77
N GLY A 158 13.78 -31.12 8.65
CA GLY A 158 12.42 -31.65 8.60
C GLY A 158 11.35 -30.68 9.12
N ALA A 159 11.67 -29.39 9.26
CA ALA A 159 10.79 -28.36 9.83
C ALA A 159 10.98 -27.00 9.13
N ASP A 160 10.08 -26.06 9.44
CA ASP A 160 10.34 -24.64 9.18
C ASP A 160 11.65 -24.23 9.86
N ALA A 161 12.48 -23.47 9.15
CA ALA A 161 13.73 -22.94 9.71
C ALA A 161 13.43 -21.81 10.72
N SER A 162 14.25 -20.77 10.79
CA SER A 162 13.90 -19.54 11.51
C SER A 162 12.43 -19.10 11.22
N PRO A 163 11.68 -18.53 12.19
CA PRO A 163 12.09 -18.18 13.55
C PRO A 163 12.10 -19.35 14.55
N ASN A 164 11.49 -20.50 14.24
CA ASN A 164 11.23 -21.55 15.24
C ASN A 164 12.20 -22.75 15.19
N GLY A 165 12.74 -23.12 14.01
CA GLY A 165 13.59 -24.31 13.83
C GLY A 165 15.09 -24.06 13.71
N GLY A 166 15.53 -22.80 13.80
CA GLY A 166 16.94 -22.41 13.62
C GLY A 166 17.44 -22.55 12.19
N GLY A 167 18.56 -21.88 11.87
CA GLY A 167 19.16 -21.92 10.53
C GLY A 167 18.36 -21.19 9.44
N ARG A 168 18.83 -21.30 8.20
CA ARG A 168 18.19 -20.73 7.00
C ARG A 168 17.45 -21.84 6.26
N GLY A 169 16.21 -21.59 5.87
CA GLY A 169 15.45 -22.52 5.04
C GLY A 169 15.97 -22.61 3.61
N ASP A 170 15.48 -23.61 2.88
CA ASP A 170 16.00 -23.97 1.55
C ASP A 170 15.54 -22.99 0.45
N GLY A 171 14.59 -22.09 0.76
CA GLY A 171 14.03 -21.11 -0.18
C GLY A 171 13.11 -21.71 -1.24
N VAL A 172 12.78 -23.00 -1.16
CA VAL A 172 11.88 -23.71 -2.08
C VAL A 172 10.43 -23.61 -1.61
N TRP A 173 10.13 -24.15 -0.42
CA TRP A 173 8.82 -24.04 0.22
C TRP A 173 8.85 -22.86 1.19
N ASN A 174 8.33 -21.72 0.74
CA ASN A 174 8.33 -20.47 1.50
C ASN A 174 7.04 -20.35 2.31
N ARG A 175 7.14 -19.75 3.50
CA ARG A 175 5.98 -19.54 4.35
C ARG A 175 5.19 -18.30 3.91
N GLU A 176 3.87 -18.41 3.97
CA GLU A 176 2.96 -17.34 3.58
C GLU A 176 2.80 -16.32 4.71
N ALA A 177 3.11 -15.06 4.43
CA ALA A 177 3.03 -13.98 5.41
C ALA A 177 1.60 -13.75 5.90
N TYR A 178 0.59 -13.85 5.02
CA TYR A 178 -0.80 -13.67 5.42
C TYR A 178 -1.22 -14.63 6.55
N ALA A 179 -0.84 -15.90 6.43
CA ALA A 179 -1.16 -16.91 7.44
C ALA A 179 -0.31 -16.75 8.71
N ASN A 180 0.98 -16.45 8.56
CA ASN A 180 1.92 -16.50 9.68
C ASN A 180 2.04 -15.19 10.47
N GLU A 181 1.83 -14.06 9.80
CA GLU A 181 1.91 -12.73 10.41
C GLU A 181 0.52 -12.14 10.70
N GLY A 182 -0.55 -12.83 10.32
CA GLY A 182 -1.93 -12.35 10.38
C GLY A 182 -2.38 -11.84 11.76
N VAL A 183 -1.82 -12.39 12.84
CA VAL A 183 -2.08 -11.93 14.22
C VAL A 183 -1.61 -10.49 14.47
N THR A 184 -0.69 -10.00 13.64
CA THR A 184 -0.09 -8.68 13.76
C THR A 184 -0.74 -7.63 12.87
N PHE A 185 -1.69 -8.02 12.03
CA PHE A 185 -2.36 -7.10 11.12
C PHE A 185 -3.44 -6.28 11.84
N ASP A 186 -3.67 -5.07 11.34
CA ASP A 186 -4.85 -4.29 11.67
C ASP A 186 -6.11 -4.88 10.99
N PRO A 187 -7.32 -4.34 11.28
CA PRO A 187 -8.54 -4.78 10.62
C PRO A 187 -8.55 -4.61 9.08
N ALA A 188 -7.60 -3.83 8.53
CA ALA A 188 -7.42 -3.68 7.10
C ALA A 188 -6.43 -4.70 6.50
N PHE A 189 -5.94 -5.65 7.29
CA PHE A 189 -4.92 -6.64 6.90
C PHE A 189 -3.57 -6.04 6.53
N ALA A 190 -3.23 -4.88 7.11
CA ALA A 190 -1.90 -4.29 7.02
C ALA A 190 -1.20 -4.26 8.35
N HIS A 191 0.13 -4.22 8.29
CA HIS A 191 0.97 -3.91 9.43
C HIS A 191 2.22 -3.16 8.97
N GLN A 192 3.26 -3.15 9.80
CA GLN A 192 4.48 -2.43 9.51
C GLN A 192 5.70 -3.21 9.94
N ALA A 193 6.73 -3.16 9.11
CA ALA A 193 8.09 -3.49 9.48
C ALA A 193 8.81 -2.17 9.78
N GLN A 194 9.06 -1.89 11.06
CA GLN A 194 9.46 -0.56 11.51
C GLN A 194 8.44 0.48 11.07
N THR A 195 8.84 1.46 10.24
CA THR A 195 7.98 2.52 9.71
C THR A 195 7.24 2.14 8.44
N ASN A 196 7.63 1.04 7.79
CA ASN A 196 7.14 0.69 6.46
C ASN A 196 5.80 -0.05 6.54
N HIS A 197 4.70 0.65 6.29
CA HIS A 197 3.35 0.10 6.28
C HIS A 197 3.03 -0.61 4.97
N HIS A 198 2.43 -1.81 5.04
CA HIS A 198 2.19 -2.62 3.86
C HIS A 198 1.11 -3.69 4.05
N TYR A 199 0.63 -4.21 2.91
CA TYR A 199 -0.23 -5.37 2.79
C TYR A 199 0.55 -6.55 2.20
N HIS A 200 0.30 -7.78 2.66
CA HIS A 200 0.89 -9.00 2.07
C HIS A 200 0.01 -9.70 1.03
N ALA A 201 -1.30 -9.47 1.07
CA ALA A 201 -2.24 -10.17 0.21
C ALA A 201 -3.46 -9.29 -0.11
N ASN A 202 -4.51 -9.39 0.71
CA ASN A 202 -5.75 -8.63 0.54
C ASN A 202 -5.66 -7.28 1.25
N ALA A 203 -6.12 -6.22 0.59
CA ALA A 203 -6.28 -4.89 1.14
C ALA A 203 -7.78 -4.52 1.22
N PRO A 204 -8.55 -5.04 2.18
CA PRO A 204 -9.98 -4.74 2.33
C PRO A 204 -10.27 -3.24 2.43
N ALA A 205 -9.41 -2.45 3.09
CA ALA A 205 -9.57 -0.99 3.15
C ALA A 205 -9.61 -0.34 1.76
N VAL A 206 -8.81 -0.86 0.81
CA VAL A 206 -8.81 -0.40 -0.58
C VAL A 206 -10.11 -0.79 -1.29
N ARG A 207 -10.61 -2.00 -1.05
CA ARG A 207 -11.85 -2.50 -1.66
C ARG A 207 -13.09 -1.71 -1.26
N TYR A 208 -13.17 -1.27 0.00
CA TYR A 208 -14.30 -0.46 0.50
C TYR A 208 -14.16 1.03 0.16
N ALA A 209 -13.07 1.43 -0.48
CA ALA A 209 -12.82 2.81 -0.92
C ALA A 209 -13.05 3.02 -2.43
N LEU A 210 -13.44 1.97 -3.16
CA LEU A 210 -13.84 1.96 -4.58
C LEU A 210 -15.36 1.75 -4.67
#